data_AF-A0A2G5TZF8-F1
#
_entry.id   AF-A0A2G5TZF8-F1
#
_cell.length_a   1.000
_cell.length_b   1.000
_cell.length_c   1.000
_cell.angle_alpha   90.00
_cell.angle_beta   90.00
_cell.angle_gamma   90.00
#
_symmetry.space_group_name_H-M   'P 1'
#
loop_
_entity.id
_entity.type
_entity.pdbx_description
1 polymer ?
#
loop_
_entity_poly.entity_id
_entity_poly.type
_entity_poly.pdbx_seq_one_letter_code
_entity_poly.pdbx_strand_id
1 'polypeptide(L)'
;MYRCGKAPEIENLIKTIEQLSIDPVYDTNWNDMPDDIKWECIRKMELKERLSLRCTAKAERSLVDSQKINFTDGHFRENDYDLGFDLYRDNKYYFSICSRLTSEFFKSIKYIKRIGVFENLTISVKNPLANNEQFMTDDELFTAKNIEFYMRGSDVVVPVLRKMKNGVESIKIDNGLLDELGQILAIPIVQNVPYWHIQKYDQANSLHMVAQMWIDKNARIGSIFQVSVSKDGSSAEFLKQFDDRIVSKSEKRVRIRTNDPDRHILMERGVDDVFTINYINQFFRLIVISSEMKESEYDDNCKEWICKIDPGMQNMYDVYDILGYEEHNNYDAVDDFGAFGRQDNDDSWDYEDYDDW
;
A
#
# COMPACT_ATOMS: atom_id res chain seq x y z
N MET A 1 -35.53 -43.63 -65.49
CA MET A 1 -36.29 -44.13 -64.32
C MET A 1 -35.42 -43.91 -63.08
N TYR A 2 -35.41 -42.70 -62.52
CA TYR A 2 -34.59 -42.37 -61.34
C TYR A 2 -35.49 -42.40 -60.11
N ARG A 3 -35.25 -43.37 -59.21
CA ARG A 3 -35.94 -43.50 -57.93
C ARG A 3 -35.33 -42.51 -56.93
N CYS A 4 -36.18 -41.64 -56.41
CA CYS A 4 -35.95 -40.81 -55.24
C CYS A 4 -35.73 -41.72 -54.02
N GLY A 5 -34.52 -41.72 -53.47
CA GLY A 5 -34.18 -42.36 -52.20
C GLY A 5 -34.55 -41.44 -51.04
N LYS A 6 -35.44 -41.91 -50.17
CA LYS A 6 -35.93 -41.21 -48.97
C LYS A 6 -34.85 -41.12 -47.89
N ALA A 7 -34.92 -40.03 -47.14
CA ALA A 7 -34.14 -39.64 -45.97
C ALA A 7 -34.22 -40.65 -44.79
N PRO A 8 -33.11 -41.33 -44.43
CA PRO A 8 -32.98 -42.08 -43.18
C PRO A 8 -32.13 -41.35 -42.13
N GLU A 9 -31.46 -40.24 -42.50
CA GLU A 9 -30.48 -39.56 -41.64
C GLU A 9 -31.12 -38.54 -40.69
N ILE A 10 -32.20 -37.87 -41.09
CA ILE A 10 -32.83 -36.80 -40.29
C ILE A 10 -33.57 -37.39 -39.08
N GLU A 11 -34.30 -38.50 -39.24
CA GLU A 11 -35.01 -39.14 -38.12
C GLU A 11 -34.03 -39.70 -37.07
N ASN A 12 -32.89 -40.26 -37.51
CA ASN A 12 -31.85 -40.71 -36.59
C ASN A 12 -31.14 -39.54 -35.89
N LEU A 13 -30.94 -38.40 -36.57
CA LEU A 13 -30.42 -37.19 -35.95
C LEU A 13 -31.37 -36.63 -34.89
N ILE A 14 -32.67 -36.57 -35.18
CA ILE A 14 -33.70 -36.09 -34.24
C ILE A 14 -33.75 -37.00 -33.01
N LYS A 15 -33.74 -38.32 -33.19
CA LYS A 15 -33.70 -39.29 -32.08
C LYS A 15 -32.45 -39.18 -31.22
N THR A 16 -31.32 -38.85 -31.83
CA THR A 16 -30.03 -38.66 -31.13
C THR A 16 -30.02 -37.35 -30.34
N ILE A 17 -30.61 -36.28 -30.89
CA ILE A 17 -30.79 -34.99 -30.20
C ILE A 17 -31.75 -35.12 -29.01
N GLU A 18 -32.86 -35.85 -29.18
CA GLU A 18 -33.82 -36.13 -28.10
C GLU A 18 -33.21 -37.01 -26.99
N GLN A 19 -32.31 -37.93 -27.32
CA GLN A 19 -31.58 -38.74 -26.35
C GLN A 19 -30.45 -38.00 -25.64
N LEU A 20 -29.90 -36.94 -26.25
CA LEU A 20 -28.85 -36.10 -25.67
C LEU A 20 -29.39 -34.93 -24.84
N SER A 21 -30.69 -34.64 -24.91
CA SER A 21 -31.34 -33.48 -24.30
C SER A 21 -32.34 -33.83 -23.20
N ILE A 22 -32.07 -34.87 -22.39
CA ILE A 22 -32.84 -35.10 -21.16
C ILE A 22 -32.09 -34.42 -20.02
N ASP A 23 -32.11 -33.08 -20.02
CA ASP A 23 -31.79 -32.35 -18.80
C ASP A 23 -32.78 -32.82 -17.73
N PRO A 24 -32.30 -33.19 -16.52
CA PRO A 24 -33.18 -33.57 -15.43
C PRO A 24 -34.19 -32.44 -15.17
N VAL A 25 -35.48 -32.76 -15.28
CA VAL A 25 -36.56 -31.85 -14.91
C VAL A 25 -36.65 -31.86 -13.38
N TYR A 26 -36.17 -30.79 -12.77
CA TYR A 26 -36.32 -30.57 -11.33
C TYR A 26 -37.67 -29.89 -11.04
N ASP A 27 -38.39 -30.35 -10.01
CA ASP A 27 -39.65 -29.74 -9.56
C ASP A 27 -39.44 -28.31 -9.02
N THR A 28 -38.22 -27.98 -8.63
CA THR A 28 -37.80 -26.66 -8.13
C THR A 28 -36.44 -26.29 -8.72
N ASN A 29 -36.24 -25.01 -9.01
CA ASN A 29 -34.99 -24.47 -9.55
C ASN A 29 -34.30 -23.52 -8.53
N TRP A 30 -33.12 -23.02 -8.90
CA TRP A 30 -32.37 -22.05 -8.08
C TRP A 30 -33.20 -20.81 -7.72
N ASN A 31 -34.04 -20.31 -8.62
CA ASN A 31 -34.85 -19.11 -8.39
C ASN A 31 -35.95 -19.32 -7.34
N ASP A 32 -36.39 -20.56 -7.12
CA ASP A 32 -37.36 -20.92 -6.09
C ASP A 32 -36.73 -20.96 -4.68
N MET A 33 -35.39 -20.92 -4.59
CA MET A 33 -34.66 -20.92 -3.33
C MET A 33 -34.78 -19.54 -2.63
N PRO A 34 -35.10 -19.50 -1.33
CA PRO A 34 -35.09 -18.28 -0.54
C PRO A 34 -33.74 -17.55 -0.56
N ASP A 35 -33.79 -16.21 -0.54
CA ASP A 35 -32.59 -15.37 -0.65
C ASP A 35 -31.57 -15.60 0.47
N ASP A 36 -32.00 -15.94 1.68
CA ASP A 36 -31.14 -16.26 2.82
C ASP A 36 -30.33 -17.55 2.59
N ILE A 37 -30.96 -18.58 2.00
CA ILE A 37 -30.25 -19.83 1.65
C ILE A 37 -29.29 -19.59 0.49
N LYS A 38 -29.72 -18.87 -0.56
CA LYS A 38 -28.83 -18.46 -1.65
C LYS A 38 -27.65 -17.66 -1.12
N TRP A 39 -27.88 -16.79 -0.15
CA TRP A 39 -26.84 -15.97 0.48
C TRP A 39 -25.81 -16.86 1.18
N GLU A 40 -26.23 -17.86 1.96
CA GLU A 40 -25.30 -18.81 2.59
C GLU A 40 -24.51 -19.65 1.57
N CYS A 41 -25.12 -20.01 0.44
CA CYS A 41 -24.42 -20.67 -0.66
C CYS A 41 -23.35 -19.76 -1.27
N ILE A 42 -23.70 -18.52 -1.63
CA ILE A 42 -22.78 -17.54 -2.22
C ILE A 42 -21.62 -17.23 -1.27
N ARG A 43 -21.86 -17.22 0.04
CA ARG A 43 -20.80 -16.98 1.03
C ARG A 43 -19.68 -18.01 0.95
N LYS A 44 -20.00 -19.24 0.55
CA LYS A 44 -19.04 -20.34 0.38
C LYS A 44 -18.38 -20.36 -1.00
N MET A 45 -18.88 -19.58 -1.96
CA MET A 45 -18.33 -19.50 -3.31
C MET A 45 -17.04 -18.67 -3.34
N GLU A 46 -16.13 -19.10 -4.21
CA GLU A 46 -14.93 -18.35 -4.57
C GLU A 46 -15.24 -17.21 -5.54
N LEU A 47 -14.34 -16.23 -5.65
CA LEU A 47 -14.55 -15.01 -6.43
C LEU A 47 -14.90 -15.30 -7.89
N LYS A 48 -14.27 -16.29 -8.53
CA LYS A 48 -14.58 -16.67 -9.92
C LYS A 48 -16.00 -17.21 -10.07
N GLU A 49 -16.46 -18.00 -9.10
CA GLU A 49 -17.83 -18.55 -9.08
C GLU A 49 -18.84 -17.43 -8.85
N ARG A 50 -18.54 -16.52 -7.91
CA ARG A 50 -19.37 -15.31 -7.67
C ARG A 50 -19.46 -14.43 -8.90
N LEU A 51 -18.35 -14.20 -9.60
CA LEU A 51 -18.32 -13.43 -10.84
C LEU A 51 -19.17 -14.09 -11.94
N SER A 52 -19.14 -15.42 -12.02
CA SER A 52 -19.97 -16.19 -12.96
C SER A 52 -21.45 -16.07 -12.61
N LEU A 53 -21.81 -16.27 -11.34
CA LEU A 53 -23.18 -16.13 -10.84
C LEU A 53 -23.73 -14.70 -11.03
N ARG A 54 -22.89 -13.69 -10.86
CA ARG A 54 -23.24 -12.28 -11.07
C ARG A 54 -23.71 -11.96 -12.50
N CYS A 55 -23.35 -12.82 -13.45
CA CYS A 55 -23.72 -12.68 -14.87
C CYS A 55 -25.03 -13.40 -15.23
N THR A 56 -25.61 -14.21 -14.35
CA THR A 56 -26.79 -15.02 -14.68
C THR A 56 -28.10 -14.24 -14.61
N ALA A 57 -28.29 -13.43 -13.57
CA ALA A 57 -29.53 -12.68 -13.35
C ALA A 57 -29.32 -11.44 -12.46
N LYS A 58 -30.27 -10.49 -12.51
CA LYS A 58 -30.19 -9.22 -11.77
C LYS A 58 -30.32 -9.40 -10.25
N ALA A 59 -31.18 -10.33 -9.80
CA ALA A 59 -31.36 -10.59 -8.37
C ALA A 59 -30.10 -11.23 -7.77
N GLU A 60 -29.51 -12.18 -8.49
CA GLU A 60 -28.28 -12.91 -8.15
C GLU A 60 -27.09 -11.97 -8.11
N ARG A 61 -26.98 -11.07 -9.09
CA ARG A 61 -26.01 -9.96 -9.06
C ARG A 61 -26.15 -9.12 -7.79
N SER A 62 -27.37 -8.75 -7.43
CA SER A 62 -27.61 -7.92 -6.25
C SER A 62 -27.22 -8.64 -4.96
N LEU A 63 -27.52 -9.95 -4.89
CA LEU A 63 -27.17 -10.79 -3.75
C LEU A 63 -25.64 -10.98 -3.63
N VAL A 64 -24.96 -11.26 -4.74
CA VAL A 64 -23.49 -11.35 -4.80
C VAL A 64 -22.84 -10.02 -4.39
N ASP A 65 -23.30 -8.89 -4.95
CA ASP A 65 -22.76 -7.55 -4.66
C ASP A 65 -22.95 -7.13 -3.19
N SER A 66 -23.92 -7.72 -2.49
CA SER A 66 -24.17 -7.46 -1.05
C SER A 66 -23.12 -8.09 -0.14
N GLN A 67 -22.40 -9.11 -0.61
CA GLN A 67 -21.47 -9.88 0.21
C GLN A 67 -20.05 -9.35 0.14
N LYS A 68 -19.45 -9.14 1.31
CA LYS A 68 -18.02 -8.78 1.41
C LYS A 68 -17.12 -10.01 1.31
N ILE A 69 -15.90 -9.78 0.84
CA ILE A 69 -14.81 -10.73 0.84
C ILE A 69 -13.64 -10.10 1.58
N ASN A 70 -13.14 -10.81 2.59
CA ASN A 70 -11.95 -10.40 3.32
C ASN A 70 -10.72 -10.91 2.57
N PHE A 71 -9.80 -10.00 2.27
CA PHE A 71 -8.51 -10.27 1.67
C PHE A 71 -7.42 -9.92 2.67
N THR A 72 -6.37 -10.73 2.70
CA THR A 72 -5.18 -10.39 3.46
C THR A 72 -4.45 -9.26 2.75
N ASP A 73 -4.30 -9.35 1.42
CA ASP A 73 -3.60 -8.33 0.65
C ASP A 73 -4.27 -8.07 -0.69
N GLY A 74 -4.24 -6.81 -1.12
CA GLY A 74 -4.51 -6.39 -2.50
C GLY A 74 -3.29 -5.65 -3.03
N HIS A 75 -2.81 -6.00 -4.22
CA HIS A 75 -1.60 -5.40 -4.79
C HIS A 75 -1.84 -4.86 -6.19
N PHE A 76 -1.82 -3.53 -6.33
CA PHE A 76 -1.75 -2.88 -7.64
C PHE A 76 -0.33 -3.00 -8.18
N ARG A 77 -0.19 -3.64 -9.34
CA ARG A 77 1.07 -3.76 -10.05
C ARG A 77 0.93 -3.21 -11.46
N GLU A 78 2.02 -2.67 -11.97
CA GLU A 78 2.13 -2.24 -13.36
C GLU A 78 3.43 -2.79 -13.93
N ASN A 79 3.34 -3.35 -15.12
CA ASN A 79 4.50 -3.67 -15.96
C ASN A 79 4.35 -2.95 -17.31
N ASP A 80 5.32 -3.16 -18.21
CA ASP A 80 5.36 -2.47 -19.50
C ASP A 80 4.17 -2.80 -20.43
N TYR A 81 3.37 -3.83 -20.10
CA TYR A 81 2.32 -4.36 -20.95
C TYR A 81 0.91 -4.25 -20.34
N ASP A 82 0.76 -4.35 -19.02
CA ASP A 82 -0.54 -4.37 -18.37
C ASP A 82 -0.59 -3.75 -16.96
N LEU A 83 -1.81 -3.37 -16.58
CA LEU A 83 -2.19 -3.06 -15.21
C LEU A 83 -2.76 -4.33 -14.56
N GLY A 84 -2.22 -4.64 -13.39
CA GLY A 84 -2.58 -5.81 -12.59
C GLY A 84 -3.12 -5.44 -11.22
N PHE A 85 -4.03 -6.25 -10.71
CA PHE A 85 -4.45 -6.23 -9.31
C PHE A 85 -4.51 -7.66 -8.77
N ASP A 86 -3.53 -7.99 -7.94
CA ASP A 86 -3.44 -9.30 -7.30
C ASP A 86 -4.16 -9.28 -5.96
N LEU A 87 -4.87 -10.36 -5.68
CA LEU A 87 -5.66 -10.57 -4.48
C LEU A 87 -5.10 -11.78 -3.74
N TYR A 88 -4.92 -11.62 -2.43
CA TYR A 88 -4.44 -12.65 -1.54
C TYR A 88 -5.45 -12.88 -0.43
N ARG A 89 -5.63 -14.14 -0.05
CA ARG A 89 -6.51 -14.56 1.04
C ARG A 89 -5.80 -15.62 1.86
N ASP A 90 -5.80 -15.44 3.18
CA ASP A 90 -5.09 -16.32 4.11
C ASP A 90 -3.60 -16.45 3.75
N ASN A 91 -2.97 -15.33 3.36
CA ASN A 91 -1.59 -15.24 2.86
C ASN A 91 -1.28 -16.11 1.63
N LYS A 92 -2.29 -16.52 0.87
CA LYS A 92 -2.14 -17.29 -0.35
C LYS A 92 -2.64 -16.50 -1.54
N TYR A 93 -1.93 -16.62 -2.66
CA TYR A 93 -2.39 -16.08 -3.92
C TYR A 93 -3.78 -16.62 -4.22
N TYR A 94 -4.71 -15.72 -4.47
CA TYR A 94 -6.12 -16.05 -4.60
C TYR A 94 -6.62 -15.80 -6.02
N PHE A 95 -6.37 -14.60 -6.55
CA PHE A 95 -6.87 -14.20 -7.87
C PHE A 95 -6.06 -13.02 -8.41
N SER A 96 -6.01 -12.84 -9.73
CA SER A 96 -5.42 -11.65 -10.35
C SER A 96 -6.33 -11.11 -11.44
N ILE A 97 -6.44 -9.79 -11.50
CA ILE A 97 -7.11 -9.04 -12.55
C ILE A 97 -6.03 -8.32 -13.34
N CYS A 98 -5.83 -8.71 -14.60
CA CYS A 98 -4.88 -8.06 -15.51
C CYS A 98 -5.59 -7.57 -16.77
N SER A 99 -5.25 -6.38 -17.23
CA SER A 99 -5.73 -5.87 -18.52
C SER A 99 -4.75 -4.86 -19.12
N ARG A 100 -4.54 -4.97 -20.44
CA ARG A 100 -3.85 -3.94 -21.24
C ARG A 100 -4.72 -2.71 -21.48
N LEU A 101 -6.04 -2.88 -21.41
CA LEU A 101 -7.01 -1.82 -21.56
C LEU A 101 -7.35 -1.26 -20.18
N THR A 102 -6.88 -0.04 -19.91
CA THR A 102 -7.07 0.67 -18.66
C THR A 102 -8.56 0.80 -18.27
N SER A 103 -9.46 0.99 -19.24
CA SER A 103 -10.90 1.07 -18.98
C SER A 103 -11.48 -0.26 -18.46
N GLU A 104 -11.10 -1.39 -19.05
CA GLU A 104 -11.57 -2.72 -18.61
C GLU A 104 -11.00 -3.08 -17.23
N PHE A 105 -9.75 -2.68 -16.97
CA PHE A 105 -9.13 -2.80 -15.65
C PHE A 105 -9.97 -2.07 -14.60
N PHE A 106 -10.24 -0.77 -14.77
CA PHE A 106 -10.97 -0.01 -13.76
C PHE A 106 -12.45 -0.41 -13.64
N LYS A 107 -13.07 -0.99 -14.69
CA LYS A 107 -14.40 -1.62 -14.56
C LYS A 107 -14.36 -2.78 -13.57
N SER A 108 -13.31 -3.59 -13.62
CA SER A 108 -13.10 -4.72 -12.70
C SER A 108 -12.76 -4.24 -11.29
N ILE A 109 -11.88 -3.25 -11.16
CA ILE A 109 -11.53 -2.64 -9.87
C ILE A 109 -12.75 -2.03 -9.17
N LYS A 110 -13.68 -1.40 -9.91
CA LYS A 110 -14.92 -0.87 -9.33
C LYS A 110 -15.71 -1.93 -8.57
N TYR A 111 -15.80 -3.15 -9.11
CA TYR A 111 -16.44 -4.25 -8.41
C TYR A 111 -15.66 -4.69 -7.17
N ILE A 112 -14.33 -4.76 -7.28
CA ILE A 112 -13.48 -5.14 -6.15
C ILE A 112 -13.53 -4.11 -5.01
N LYS A 113 -13.53 -2.80 -5.30
CA LYS A 113 -13.77 -1.73 -4.31
C LYS A 113 -15.07 -1.96 -3.52
N ARG A 114 -16.12 -2.42 -4.22
CA ARG A 114 -17.44 -2.66 -3.61
C ARG A 114 -17.41 -3.82 -2.63
N ILE A 115 -16.83 -4.97 -3.00
CA ILE A 115 -16.93 -6.20 -2.19
C ILE A 115 -15.71 -6.46 -1.29
N GLY A 116 -14.56 -5.90 -1.62
CA GLY A 116 -13.30 -6.19 -0.95
C GLY A 116 -13.14 -5.43 0.36
N VAL A 117 -12.67 -6.15 1.38
CA VAL A 117 -12.19 -5.63 2.65
C VAL A 117 -10.77 -6.16 2.83
N PHE A 118 -9.79 -5.27 2.89
CA PHE A 118 -8.37 -5.61 2.86
C PHE A 118 -7.72 -5.38 4.23
N GLU A 119 -6.87 -6.31 4.66
CA GLU A 119 -5.94 -6.00 5.75
C GLU A 119 -4.88 -5.03 5.22
N ASN A 120 -4.22 -5.38 4.12
CA ASN A 120 -3.22 -4.54 3.47
C ASN A 120 -3.58 -4.23 2.02
N LEU A 121 -3.34 -2.98 1.60
CA LEU A 121 -3.46 -2.53 0.22
C LEU A 121 -2.15 -1.89 -0.24
N THR A 122 -1.48 -2.56 -1.17
CA THR A 122 -0.19 -2.14 -1.70
C THR A 122 -0.36 -1.56 -3.09
N ILE A 123 0.25 -0.40 -3.34
CA ILE A 123 0.23 0.28 -4.62
C ILE A 123 1.64 0.38 -5.19
N SER A 124 1.85 -0.21 -6.37
CA SER A 124 3.13 -0.24 -7.10
C SER A 124 2.89 -0.01 -8.60
N VAL A 125 2.30 1.14 -8.92
CA VAL A 125 2.08 1.62 -10.29
C VAL A 125 2.92 2.86 -10.55
N LYS A 126 3.39 3.06 -11.77
CA LYS A 126 4.17 4.22 -12.20
C LYS A 126 3.28 5.27 -12.85
N ASN A 127 2.21 4.85 -13.52
CA ASN A 127 1.37 5.76 -14.28
C ASN A 127 0.41 6.56 -13.38
N PRO A 128 0.26 7.88 -13.63
CA PRO A 128 -0.64 8.74 -12.86
C PRO A 128 -2.08 8.21 -12.85
N LEU A 129 -2.60 7.88 -11.67
CA LEU A 129 -4.01 7.48 -11.54
C LEU A 129 -4.97 8.67 -11.68
N ALA A 130 -4.49 9.89 -11.42
CA ALA A 130 -5.24 11.12 -11.60
C ALA A 130 -5.74 11.32 -13.05
N ASN A 131 -5.02 10.77 -14.04
CA ASN A 131 -5.39 10.87 -15.46
C ASN A 131 -6.50 9.88 -15.84
N ASN A 132 -6.87 8.95 -14.96
CA ASN A 132 -7.91 7.99 -15.23
C ASN A 132 -9.28 8.50 -14.76
N GLU A 133 -10.07 9.01 -15.70
CA GLU A 133 -11.42 9.52 -15.42
C GLU A 133 -12.31 8.49 -14.72
N GLN A 134 -12.23 7.22 -15.10
CA GLN A 134 -13.06 6.17 -14.52
C GLN A 134 -12.73 5.91 -13.05
N PHE A 135 -11.44 5.89 -12.70
CA PHE A 135 -10.98 5.77 -11.32
C PHE A 135 -11.38 6.99 -10.49
N MET A 136 -11.31 8.19 -11.08
CA MET A 136 -11.61 9.44 -10.37
C MET A 136 -13.10 9.67 -10.18
N THR A 137 -13.94 9.32 -11.14
CA THR A 137 -15.39 9.58 -11.13
C THR A 137 -16.23 8.52 -10.44
N ASP A 138 -15.67 7.35 -10.10
CA ASP A 138 -16.43 6.34 -9.35
C ASP A 138 -16.67 6.73 -7.88
N ASP A 139 -17.86 6.49 -7.33
CA ASP A 139 -18.12 6.78 -5.90
C ASP A 139 -17.70 5.63 -4.97
N GLU A 140 -17.19 4.53 -5.52
CA GLU A 140 -16.79 3.37 -4.76
C GLU A 140 -15.45 3.61 -4.07
N LEU A 141 -15.38 3.26 -2.79
CA LEU A 141 -14.20 3.45 -1.95
C LEU A 141 -13.64 2.12 -1.50
N PHE A 142 -12.31 2.00 -1.47
CA PHE A 142 -11.61 0.87 -0.88
C PHE A 142 -11.81 0.83 0.64
N THR A 143 -11.91 -0.38 1.18
CA THR A 143 -11.89 -0.62 2.61
C THR A 143 -10.59 -1.35 2.93
N ALA A 144 -9.60 -0.67 3.52
CA ALA A 144 -8.34 -1.28 3.92
C ALA A 144 -7.88 -0.73 5.28
N LYS A 145 -7.18 -1.54 6.07
CA LYS A 145 -6.56 -1.07 7.32
C LYS A 145 -5.19 -0.45 7.07
N ASN A 146 -4.36 -1.10 6.26
CA ASN A 146 -3.00 -0.65 5.99
C ASN A 146 -2.84 -0.31 4.51
N ILE A 147 -2.17 0.80 4.20
CA ILE A 147 -1.91 1.24 2.84
C ILE A 147 -0.42 1.48 2.66
N GLU A 148 0.17 0.90 1.61
CA GLU A 148 1.59 1.02 1.32
C GLU A 148 1.82 1.44 -0.13
N PHE A 149 2.64 2.45 -0.34
CA PHE A 149 2.97 3.00 -1.66
C PHE A 149 4.45 2.77 -1.95
N TYR A 150 4.78 1.99 -2.97
CA TYR A 150 6.16 1.73 -3.41
C TYR A 150 6.51 2.53 -4.67
N MET A 151 6.39 3.86 -4.62
CA MET A 151 6.60 4.69 -5.81
C MET A 151 6.90 6.15 -5.48
N ARG A 152 7.49 6.84 -6.47
CA ARG A 152 7.70 8.28 -6.45
C ARG A 152 6.53 8.96 -7.16
N GLY A 153 5.79 9.82 -6.46
CA GLY A 153 4.76 10.66 -7.09
C GLY A 153 3.46 10.75 -6.31
N SER A 154 2.97 11.98 -6.15
CA SER A 154 1.72 12.28 -5.43
C SER A 154 0.47 12.13 -6.29
N ASP A 155 0.64 12.08 -7.60
CA ASP A 155 -0.34 11.82 -8.65
C ASP A 155 -0.98 10.42 -8.58
N VAL A 156 -0.38 9.51 -7.79
CA VAL A 156 -0.98 8.24 -7.39
C VAL A 156 -1.45 8.27 -5.93
N VAL A 157 -0.61 8.76 -5.02
CA VAL A 157 -0.88 8.78 -3.58
C VAL A 157 -2.17 9.54 -3.25
N VAL A 158 -2.31 10.77 -3.73
CA VAL A 158 -3.47 11.62 -3.42
C VAL A 158 -4.78 11.03 -3.97
N PRO A 159 -4.87 10.59 -5.24
CA PRO A 159 -6.06 9.91 -5.74
C PRO A 159 -6.45 8.66 -4.96
N VAL A 160 -5.49 7.79 -4.61
CA VAL A 160 -5.79 6.57 -3.86
C VAL A 160 -6.30 6.90 -2.47
N LEU A 161 -5.62 7.79 -1.74
CA LEU A 161 -6.04 8.19 -0.39
C LEU A 161 -7.43 8.83 -0.38
N ARG A 162 -7.81 9.57 -1.43
CA ARG A 162 -9.19 10.10 -1.60
C ARG A 162 -10.22 9.01 -1.89
N LYS A 163 -9.79 7.82 -2.33
CA LYS A 163 -10.63 6.65 -2.62
C LYS A 163 -10.67 5.63 -1.48
N MET A 164 -10.25 6.02 -0.28
CA MET A 164 -10.32 5.17 0.92
C MET A 164 -11.53 5.50 1.78
N LYS A 165 -12.12 4.47 2.37
CA LYS A 165 -13.06 4.63 3.49
C LYS A 165 -12.31 4.99 4.77
N ASN A 166 -13.06 5.51 5.74
CA ASN A 166 -12.60 5.62 7.12
C ASN A 166 -12.23 4.24 7.68
N GLY A 167 -11.29 4.21 8.62
CA GLY A 167 -10.82 2.96 9.25
C GLY A 167 -9.40 2.55 8.83
N VAL A 168 -8.68 3.41 8.10
CA VAL A 168 -7.25 3.23 7.85
C VAL A 168 -6.48 3.40 9.17
N GLU A 169 -5.67 2.40 9.50
CA GLU A 169 -4.84 2.30 10.70
C GLU A 169 -3.39 2.70 10.40
N SER A 170 -2.90 2.44 9.19
CA SER A 170 -1.55 2.84 8.76
C SER A 170 -1.44 3.29 7.31
N ILE A 171 -0.56 4.27 7.05
CA ILE A 171 -0.17 4.71 5.71
C ILE A 171 1.36 4.73 5.61
N LYS A 172 1.92 4.07 4.61
CA LYS A 172 3.36 4.03 4.35
C LYS A 172 3.66 4.51 2.94
N ILE A 173 4.58 5.45 2.79
CA ILE A 173 4.93 6.03 1.51
C ILE A 173 6.44 5.89 1.31
N ASP A 174 6.83 4.96 0.45
CA ASP A 174 8.22 4.65 0.16
C ASP A 174 8.70 5.34 -1.11
N ASN A 175 9.96 5.80 -1.08
CA ASN A 175 10.63 6.47 -2.19
C ASN A 175 10.10 7.87 -2.57
N GLY A 176 9.74 8.65 -1.55
CA GLY A 176 9.69 10.11 -1.58
C GLY A 176 8.46 10.74 -2.25
N LEU A 177 8.09 11.92 -1.75
CA LEU A 177 7.10 12.84 -2.31
C LEU A 177 7.84 14.11 -2.70
N LEU A 178 7.69 14.57 -3.95
CA LEU A 178 8.48 15.71 -4.44
C LEU A 178 7.92 17.07 -3.97
N ASP A 179 6.59 17.31 -4.02
CA ASP A 179 6.05 18.67 -3.80
C ASP A 179 4.62 18.77 -3.22
N GLU A 180 3.94 17.67 -2.91
CA GLU A 180 2.50 17.71 -2.61
C GLU A 180 2.11 17.23 -1.20
N LEU A 181 3.04 17.30 -0.24
CA LEU A 181 2.74 16.95 1.15
C LEU A 181 1.51 17.73 1.67
N GLY A 182 1.37 19.00 1.30
CA GLY A 182 0.19 19.81 1.67
C GLY A 182 -1.14 19.23 1.16
N GLN A 183 -1.16 18.65 -0.04
CA GLN A 183 -2.38 18.01 -0.58
C GLN A 183 -2.72 16.74 0.19
N ILE A 184 -1.71 15.96 0.57
CA ILE A 184 -1.87 14.73 1.37
C ILE A 184 -2.38 15.08 2.77
N LEU A 185 -1.79 16.08 3.42
CA LEU A 185 -2.22 16.56 4.75
C LEU A 185 -3.64 17.14 4.76
N ALA A 186 -4.15 17.59 3.61
CA ALA A 186 -5.52 18.05 3.48
C ALA A 186 -6.55 16.90 3.47
N ILE A 187 -6.12 15.65 3.27
CA ILE A 187 -7.01 14.48 3.18
C ILE A 187 -7.48 14.07 4.58
N PRO A 188 -8.80 13.95 4.85
CA PRO A 188 -9.32 13.64 6.18
C PRO A 188 -8.79 12.33 6.79
N ILE A 189 -8.55 11.29 5.98
CA ILE A 189 -8.02 10.02 6.49
C ILE A 189 -6.59 10.17 7.00
N VAL A 190 -5.75 11.01 6.38
CA VAL A 190 -4.37 11.27 6.81
C VAL A 190 -4.35 12.06 8.11
N GLN A 191 -5.27 13.00 8.29
CA GLN A 191 -5.36 13.82 9.50
C GLN A 191 -5.68 12.99 10.75
N ASN A 192 -6.28 11.81 10.59
CA ASN A 192 -6.77 10.98 11.69
C ASN A 192 -6.09 9.60 11.78
N VAL A 193 -5.17 9.28 10.88
CA VAL A 193 -4.50 7.98 10.88
C VAL A 193 -3.64 7.83 12.15
N PRO A 194 -3.72 6.69 12.86
CA PRO A 194 -2.88 6.43 14.03
C PRO A 194 -1.38 6.48 13.70
N TYR A 195 -1.00 5.90 12.57
CA TYR A 195 0.40 5.77 12.17
C TYR A 195 0.57 6.10 10.69
N TRP A 196 1.61 6.87 10.37
CA TRP A 196 2.07 6.95 9.00
C TRP A 196 3.54 7.34 8.89
N HIS A 197 4.15 7.02 7.75
CA HIS A 197 5.51 7.44 7.48
C HIS A 197 5.76 7.79 6.02
N ILE A 198 6.87 8.50 5.81
CA ILE A 198 7.42 8.80 4.49
C ILE A 198 8.90 8.43 4.49
N GLN A 199 9.31 7.55 3.59
CA GLN A 199 10.72 7.22 3.37
C GLN A 199 11.30 8.13 2.27
N LYS A 200 12.53 8.65 2.48
CA LYS A 200 13.31 9.45 1.52
C LYS A 200 12.57 10.70 1.05
N TYR A 201 12.02 11.46 1.98
CA TYR A 201 11.46 12.78 1.70
C TYR A 201 12.59 13.75 1.35
N ASP A 202 12.41 14.56 0.31
CA ASP A 202 13.46 15.38 -0.28
C ASP A 202 13.42 16.86 0.16
N GLN A 203 12.39 17.25 0.92
CA GLN A 203 12.26 18.60 1.48
C GLN A 203 12.48 18.63 2.99
N ALA A 204 12.78 19.81 3.53
CA ALA A 204 13.02 20.01 4.97
C ALA A 204 11.74 20.34 5.77
N ASN A 205 10.61 20.50 5.07
CA ASN A 205 9.37 21.04 5.64
C ASN A 205 8.44 20.01 6.30
N SER A 206 8.70 18.70 6.17
CA SER A 206 7.76 17.66 6.61
C SER A 206 7.40 17.77 8.09
N LEU A 207 8.41 17.96 8.95
CA LEU A 207 8.20 18.01 10.40
C LEU A 207 7.26 19.14 10.81
N HIS A 208 7.50 20.35 10.29
CA HIS A 208 6.69 21.49 10.70
C HIS A 208 5.30 21.47 10.07
N MET A 209 5.17 20.98 8.84
CA MET A 209 3.87 20.84 8.18
C MET A 209 2.98 19.83 8.90
N VAL A 210 3.53 18.66 9.28
CA VAL A 210 2.77 17.63 10.02
C VAL A 210 2.41 18.11 11.42
N ALA A 211 3.37 18.71 12.16
CA ALA A 211 3.09 19.23 13.49
C ALA A 211 2.05 20.35 13.46
N GLN A 212 2.11 21.26 12.49
CA GLN A 212 1.10 22.31 12.33
C GLN A 212 -0.27 21.71 12.03
N MET A 213 -0.36 20.73 11.13
CA MET A 213 -1.60 20.02 10.83
C MET A 213 -2.21 19.37 12.09
N TRP A 214 -1.39 18.72 12.92
CA TRP A 214 -1.86 18.12 14.16
C TRP A 214 -2.29 19.13 15.22
N ILE A 215 -1.61 20.28 15.31
CA ILE A 215 -2.01 21.40 16.17
C ILE A 215 -3.37 21.96 15.73
N ASP A 216 -3.58 22.12 14.42
CA ASP A 216 -4.81 22.68 13.85
C ASP A 216 -6.00 21.72 13.96
N LYS A 217 -5.75 20.41 13.83
CA LYS A 217 -6.79 19.36 13.85
C LYS A 217 -7.00 18.71 15.21
N ASN A 218 -6.23 19.13 16.22
CA ASN A 218 -6.23 18.51 17.55
C ASN A 218 -6.06 16.98 17.48
N ALA A 219 -4.96 16.55 16.87
CA ALA A 219 -4.64 15.13 16.69
C ALA A 219 -4.62 14.36 18.02
N ARG A 220 -4.96 13.07 17.95
CA ARG A 220 -5.14 12.22 19.14
C ARG A 220 -3.81 11.87 19.77
N ILE A 221 -3.79 11.71 21.09
CA ILE A 221 -2.64 11.13 21.78
C ILE A 221 -2.35 9.74 21.20
N GLY A 222 -1.08 9.46 20.95
CA GLY A 222 -0.62 8.24 20.30
C GLY A 222 -0.56 8.31 18.78
N SER A 223 -0.95 9.43 18.15
CA SER A 223 -0.69 9.65 16.72
C SER A 223 0.82 9.74 16.46
N ILE A 224 1.30 8.95 15.50
CA ILE A 224 2.72 8.82 15.17
C ILE A 224 2.94 9.15 13.69
N PHE A 225 3.95 9.98 13.45
CA PHE A 225 4.47 10.30 12.13
C PHE A 225 5.97 10.05 12.13
N GLN A 226 6.44 9.40 11.08
CA GLN A 226 7.84 9.03 10.94
C GLN A 226 8.34 9.43 9.56
N VAL A 227 9.57 9.91 9.48
CA VAL A 227 10.12 10.35 8.19
C VAL A 227 11.62 10.12 8.14
N SER A 228 12.10 9.64 6.99
CA SER A 228 13.50 9.77 6.61
C SER A 228 13.64 10.87 5.56
N VAL A 229 14.53 11.82 5.81
CA VAL A 229 14.70 13.05 5.03
C VAL A 229 16.10 13.09 4.46
N SER A 230 16.24 13.28 3.15
CA SER A 230 17.54 13.39 2.47
C SER A 230 18.13 14.80 2.51
N LYS A 231 17.33 15.80 2.91
CA LYS A 231 17.72 17.21 2.96
C LYS A 231 18.03 17.67 4.38
N ASP A 232 19.15 18.37 4.52
CA ASP A 232 19.53 19.02 5.77
C ASP A 232 18.60 20.17 6.17
N GLY A 233 18.57 20.44 7.47
CA GLY A 233 17.89 21.60 8.03
C GLY A 233 16.47 21.34 8.55
N SER A 234 15.90 20.15 8.35
CA SER A 234 14.53 19.82 8.79
C SER A 234 14.27 20.14 10.27
N SER A 235 15.20 19.76 11.15
CA SER A 235 15.06 20.04 12.58
C SER A 235 15.31 21.52 12.93
N ALA A 236 16.20 22.21 12.21
CA ALA A 236 16.44 23.63 12.42
C ALA A 236 15.21 24.47 12.00
N GLU A 237 14.59 24.10 10.88
CA GLU A 237 13.36 24.70 10.38
C GLU A 237 12.19 24.46 11.36
N PHE A 238 12.04 23.24 11.86
CA PHE A 238 11.06 22.91 12.90
C PHE A 238 11.22 23.78 14.15
N LEU A 239 12.45 23.90 14.66
CA LEU A 239 12.75 24.72 15.84
C LEU A 239 12.45 26.20 15.61
N LYS A 240 12.79 26.72 14.42
CA LYS A 240 12.51 28.11 14.06
C LYS A 240 11.00 28.39 13.99
N GLN A 241 10.24 27.45 13.44
CA GLN A 241 8.78 27.61 13.26
C GLN A 241 8.00 27.58 14.58
N PHE A 242 8.50 26.85 15.57
CA PHE A 242 7.80 26.61 16.84
C PHE A 242 8.54 27.12 18.08
N ASP A 243 9.44 28.08 17.92
CA ASP A 243 10.26 28.63 19.01
C ASP A 243 9.40 29.09 20.22
N ASP A 244 8.26 29.73 19.95
CA ASP A 244 7.30 30.19 20.98
C ASP A 244 6.51 29.05 21.66
N ARG A 245 6.63 27.83 21.16
CA ARG A 245 5.91 26.64 21.64
C ARG A 245 6.82 25.61 22.31
N ILE A 246 8.13 25.81 22.33
CA ILE A 246 9.07 24.86 22.94
C ILE A 246 8.83 24.77 24.45
N VAL A 247 8.67 23.55 24.94
CA VAL A 247 8.53 23.20 26.36
C VAL A 247 9.85 22.67 26.91
N SER A 248 10.48 21.74 26.20
CA SER A 248 11.83 21.24 26.50
C SER A 248 12.59 20.90 25.22
N LYS A 249 13.92 20.95 25.30
CA LYS A 249 14.82 20.71 24.17
C LYS A 249 16.11 20.06 24.65
N SER A 250 16.49 18.99 23.98
CA SER A 250 17.79 18.34 24.06
C SER A 250 18.34 18.12 22.65
N GLU A 251 19.49 17.47 22.56
CA GLU A 251 20.07 17.09 21.26
C GLU A 251 19.19 16.10 20.49
N LYS A 252 18.65 15.10 21.20
CA LYS A 252 17.83 14.02 20.61
C LYS A 252 16.35 14.36 20.52
N ARG A 253 15.83 15.25 21.38
CA ARG A 253 14.38 15.45 21.54
C ARG A 253 13.99 16.92 21.65
N VAL A 254 12.83 17.26 21.09
CA VAL A 254 12.20 18.57 21.22
C VAL A 254 10.73 18.36 21.55
N ARG A 255 10.25 18.97 22.62
CA ARG A 255 8.84 18.94 23.02
C ARG A 255 8.21 20.31 22.78
N ILE A 256 7.06 20.33 22.10
CA ILE A 256 6.30 21.56 21.85
C ILE A 256 4.86 21.45 22.39
N ARG A 257 4.29 22.58 22.82
CA ARG A 257 2.88 22.68 23.23
C ARG A 257 1.95 22.75 22.02
N THR A 258 0.78 22.13 22.11
CA THR A 258 -0.29 22.32 21.11
C THR A 258 -1.26 23.43 21.56
N ASN A 259 -2.39 23.58 20.86
CA ASN A 259 -3.47 24.47 21.31
C ASN A 259 -4.33 23.80 22.41
N ASP A 260 -4.27 22.48 22.53
CA ASP A 260 -4.89 21.71 23.60
C ASP A 260 -3.87 21.57 24.74
N PRO A 261 -4.17 22.09 25.96
CA PRO A 261 -3.21 22.08 27.07
C PRO A 261 -2.86 20.67 27.56
N ASP A 262 -3.68 19.67 27.24
CA ASP A 262 -3.47 18.28 27.65
C ASP A 262 -2.59 17.51 26.66
N ARG A 263 -2.19 18.15 25.55
CA ARG A 263 -1.46 17.50 24.45
C ARG A 263 -0.23 18.28 24.05
N HIS A 264 0.90 17.58 24.00
CA HIS A 264 2.16 18.06 23.44
C HIS A 264 2.54 17.22 22.22
N ILE A 265 3.44 17.76 21.39
CA ILE A 265 4.09 16.99 20.32
C ILE A 265 5.54 16.80 20.72
N LEU A 266 6.00 15.54 20.72
CA LEU A 266 7.39 15.16 20.91
C LEU A 266 8.00 14.88 19.54
N MET A 267 9.03 15.66 19.18
CA MET A 267 9.90 15.39 18.04
C MET A 267 11.16 14.68 18.55
N GLU A 268 11.51 13.58 17.92
CA GLU A 268 12.72 12.81 18.21
C GLU A 268 13.57 12.70 16.95
N ARG A 269 14.87 12.83 17.13
CA ARG A 269 15.87 12.62 16.10
C ARG A 269 16.42 11.20 16.22
N GLY A 270 16.54 10.52 15.08
CA GLY A 270 17.19 9.23 14.96
C GLY A 270 18.71 9.35 15.04
N VAL A 271 19.22 9.73 16.22
CA VAL A 271 20.66 9.83 16.49
C VAL A 271 21.08 8.54 17.20
N ASP A 272 21.67 7.64 16.43
CA ASP A 272 22.36 6.43 16.90
C ASP A 272 23.82 6.53 16.47
N ASP A 273 24.74 5.98 17.26
CA ASP A 273 26.19 6.05 17.03
C ASP A 273 26.59 5.38 15.70
N VAL A 274 25.74 4.47 15.21
CA VAL A 274 25.84 3.83 13.89
C VAL A 274 25.59 4.81 12.73
N PHE A 275 24.73 5.82 12.91
CA PHE A 275 24.24 6.69 11.83
C PHE A 275 25.01 7.99 11.63
N THR A 276 25.86 8.36 12.59
CA THR A 276 26.62 9.63 12.53
C THR A 276 27.74 9.61 11.48
N ILE A 277 28.11 8.45 10.94
CA ILE A 277 29.33 8.30 10.14
C ILE A 277 29.08 8.24 8.62
N ASN A 278 27.94 7.74 8.12
CA ASN A 278 27.82 7.39 6.68
C ASN A 278 26.45 7.58 5.99
N TYR A 279 25.43 8.17 6.63
CA TYR A 279 24.07 8.19 6.03
C TYR A 279 23.64 9.54 5.45
N ILE A 280 23.17 9.50 4.20
CA ILE A 280 22.58 10.64 3.46
C ILE A 280 21.22 11.06 4.07
N ASN A 281 20.55 10.16 4.80
CA ASN A 281 19.20 10.40 5.32
C ASN A 281 19.20 10.62 6.83
N GLN A 282 18.49 11.66 7.27
CA GLN A 282 18.15 11.92 8.66
C GLN A 282 16.80 11.30 9.00
N PHE A 283 16.69 10.67 10.17
CA PHE A 283 15.46 10.05 10.63
C PHE A 283 14.81 10.89 11.73
N PHE A 284 13.49 11.03 11.65
CA PHE A 284 12.72 11.76 12.65
C PHE A 284 11.41 11.04 12.97
N ARG A 285 10.95 11.23 14.21
CA ARG A 285 9.67 10.75 14.70
C ARG A 285 8.93 11.89 15.40
N LEU A 286 7.67 12.11 15.04
CA LEU A 286 6.75 12.96 15.79
C LEU A 286 5.71 12.07 16.47
N ILE A 287 5.43 12.36 17.74
CA ILE A 287 4.42 11.67 18.54
C ILE A 287 3.56 12.70 19.26
N VAL A 288 2.24 12.57 19.18
CA VAL A 288 1.33 13.32 20.06
C VAL A 288 1.27 12.62 21.41
N ILE A 289 1.71 13.30 22.46
CA ILE A 289 1.80 12.77 23.83
C ILE A 289 0.93 13.58 24.79
N SER A 290 0.61 13.00 25.94
CA SER A 290 0.03 13.75 27.06
C SER A 290 0.98 14.87 27.50
N SER A 291 0.44 16.03 27.88
CA SER A 291 1.23 17.12 28.49
C SER A 291 1.80 16.72 29.85
N GLU A 292 1.22 15.73 30.53
CA GLU A 292 1.66 15.22 31.83
C GLU A 292 2.77 14.17 31.74
N MET A 293 2.98 13.57 30.55
CA MET A 293 4.02 12.55 30.34
C MET A 293 5.41 13.10 30.68
N LYS A 294 6.16 12.37 31.51
CA LYS A 294 7.52 12.72 31.94
C LYS A 294 8.55 12.18 30.95
N GLU A 295 9.71 12.83 30.89
CA GLU A 295 10.78 12.40 29.98
C GLU A 295 11.32 11.00 30.27
N SER A 296 11.23 10.55 31.53
CA SER A 296 11.57 9.17 31.93
C SER A 296 10.64 8.10 31.36
N GLU A 297 9.47 8.49 30.84
CA GLU A 297 8.48 7.60 30.24
C GLU A 297 8.63 7.52 28.72
N TYR A 298 9.56 8.27 28.12
CA TYR A 298 9.77 8.24 26.68
C TYR A 298 10.52 6.97 26.27
N ASP A 299 9.98 6.27 25.27
CA ASP A 299 10.63 5.09 24.70
C ASP A 299 11.96 5.46 24.04
N ASP A 300 13.04 4.78 24.41
CA ASP A 300 14.35 4.89 23.77
C ASP A 300 14.56 3.73 22.78
N ASN A 301 13.66 3.62 21.79
CA ASN A 301 13.65 2.53 20.81
C ASN A 301 14.02 3.00 19.40
N CYS A 302 15.03 3.87 19.31
CA CYS A 302 15.54 4.48 18.07
C CYS A 302 15.68 3.45 16.93
N LYS A 303 16.44 2.38 17.17
CA LYS A 303 16.68 1.27 16.25
C LYS A 303 15.39 0.66 15.72
N GLU A 304 14.44 0.33 16.60
CA GLU A 304 13.21 -0.35 16.21
C GLU A 304 12.36 0.47 15.25
N TRP A 305 12.20 1.78 15.52
CA TRP A 305 11.35 2.60 14.67
C TRP A 305 12.04 3.04 13.39
N ILE A 306 13.36 3.16 13.36
CA ILE A 306 14.12 3.38 12.13
C ILE A 306 14.00 2.15 11.21
N CYS A 307 14.15 0.94 11.74
CA CYS A 307 13.96 -0.30 10.97
C CYS A 307 12.53 -0.47 10.46
N LYS A 308 11.52 0.17 11.08
CA LYS A 308 10.14 0.20 10.54
C LYS A 308 9.98 1.09 9.31
N ILE A 309 10.77 2.16 9.20
CA ILE A 309 10.75 3.09 8.04
C ILE A 309 11.62 2.54 6.92
N ASP A 310 12.77 1.97 7.27
CA ASP A 310 13.73 1.43 6.32
C ASP A 310 14.20 0.05 6.79
N PRO A 311 13.50 -1.03 6.42
CA PRO A 311 13.87 -2.39 6.82
C PRO A 311 15.28 -2.79 6.38
N GLY A 312 15.83 -2.15 5.34
CA GLY A 312 17.21 -2.35 4.91
C GLY A 312 18.24 -1.97 5.98
N MET A 313 17.86 -1.13 6.95
CA MET A 313 18.70 -0.74 8.08
C MET A 313 18.97 -1.88 9.05
N GLN A 314 18.12 -2.91 9.12
CA GLN A 314 18.36 -4.05 10.01
C GLN A 314 19.70 -4.73 9.68
N ASN A 315 19.97 -4.93 8.39
CA ASN A 315 21.22 -5.53 7.92
C ASN A 315 22.44 -4.68 8.28
N MET A 316 22.31 -3.34 8.26
CA MET A 316 23.41 -2.46 8.67
C MET A 316 23.73 -2.64 10.15
N TYR A 317 22.71 -2.64 11.00
CA TYR A 317 22.90 -2.89 12.41
C TYR A 317 23.55 -4.24 12.69
N ASP A 318 23.12 -5.29 12.00
CA ASP A 318 23.70 -6.62 12.16
C ASP A 318 25.20 -6.61 11.76
N VAL A 319 25.57 -5.88 10.71
CA VAL A 319 26.98 -5.71 10.31
C VAL A 319 27.79 -4.92 11.35
N TYR A 320 27.26 -3.83 11.89
CA TYR A 320 27.94 -3.05 12.93
C TYR A 320 28.09 -3.83 14.24
N ASP A 321 27.06 -4.58 14.64
CA ASP A 321 27.09 -5.46 15.82
C ASP A 321 28.14 -6.58 15.65
N ILE A 322 28.36 -7.08 14.41
CA ILE A 322 29.40 -8.07 14.10
C ILE A 322 30.80 -7.45 14.08
N LEU A 323 30.95 -6.24 13.52
CA LEU A 323 32.26 -5.62 13.30
C LEU A 323 32.86 -4.98 14.56
N GLY A 324 32.09 -4.83 15.65
CA GLY A 324 32.61 -4.52 16.98
C GLY A 324 33.65 -3.40 16.96
N TYR A 325 33.28 -2.21 16.49
CA TYR A 325 34.16 -1.05 16.56
C TYR A 325 34.30 -0.61 18.02
N GLU A 326 35.28 -1.17 18.72
CA GLU A 326 35.89 -0.49 19.87
C GLU A 326 36.49 0.83 19.36
N GLU A 327 36.12 1.95 19.99
CA GLU A 327 36.64 3.28 19.69
C GLU A 327 38.18 3.30 19.75
N HIS A 328 38.84 3.05 18.62
CA HIS A 328 40.18 3.55 18.40
C HIS A 328 40.08 4.96 17.82
N ASN A 329 39.97 5.92 18.74
CA ASN A 329 40.43 7.29 18.52
C ASN A 329 41.91 7.24 18.10
N ASN A 330 42.16 7.18 16.80
CA ASN A 330 43.46 7.50 16.26
C ASN A 330 43.25 8.44 15.07
N TYR A 331 43.11 9.72 15.39
CA TYR A 331 43.58 10.77 14.50
C TYR A 331 45.09 10.54 14.32
N ASP A 332 45.47 9.83 13.27
CA ASP A 332 46.61 10.16 12.42
C ASP A 332 46.90 9.00 11.46
N ALA A 333 47.13 9.38 10.19
CA ALA A 333 47.57 8.57 9.05
C ALA A 333 46.55 7.60 8.46
N VAL A 334 46.05 7.91 7.25
CA VAL A 334 46.40 7.14 6.04
C VAL A 334 46.21 8.05 4.79
N ASP A 335 47.26 8.77 4.41
CA ASP A 335 47.59 8.96 3.00
C ASP A 335 48.09 7.57 2.53
N ASP A 336 47.27 6.82 1.79
CA ASP A 336 47.66 5.85 0.74
C ASP A 336 46.44 5.00 0.33
N PHE A 337 45.77 5.37 -0.74
CA PHE A 337 44.96 4.42 -1.53
C PHE A 337 45.40 4.49 -2.98
N GLY A 338 46.65 4.11 -3.20
CA GLY A 338 47.12 3.60 -4.48
C GLY A 338 46.58 2.19 -4.76
N ALA A 339 45.79 2.10 -5.83
CA ALA A 339 45.72 0.97 -6.77
C ALA A 339 45.48 -0.45 -6.23
N PHE A 340 44.25 -0.96 -6.39
CA PHE A 340 44.04 -2.35 -6.85
C PHE A 340 42.82 -2.47 -7.77
N GLY A 341 43.11 -2.76 -9.04
CA GLY A 341 42.41 -3.74 -9.88
C GLY A 341 40.95 -3.51 -10.25
N ARG A 342 40.71 -2.85 -11.39
CA ARG A 342 39.60 -3.24 -12.27
C ARG A 342 39.91 -4.65 -12.79
N GLN A 343 38.99 -5.58 -12.58
CA GLN A 343 38.95 -6.83 -13.33
C GLN A 343 37.60 -6.88 -14.02
N ASP A 344 37.64 -6.53 -15.31
CA ASP A 344 36.57 -6.74 -16.26
C ASP A 344 36.37 -8.26 -16.40
N ASN A 345 35.16 -8.74 -16.13
CA ASN A 345 34.69 -10.03 -16.62
C ASN A 345 33.47 -9.75 -17.50
N ASP A 346 33.77 -9.63 -18.80
CA ASP A 346 32.83 -9.92 -19.89
C ASP A 346 32.41 -11.39 -19.78
N ASP A 347 31.12 -11.65 -19.56
CA ASP A 347 30.48 -12.90 -19.95
C ASP A 347 29.12 -12.57 -20.57
N SER A 348 29.20 -12.34 -21.88
CA SER A 348 28.09 -12.26 -22.83
C SER A 348 27.40 -13.62 -22.91
N TRP A 349 26.10 -13.69 -22.61
CA TRP A 349 25.27 -14.85 -22.90
C TRP A 349 24.37 -14.52 -24.09
N ASP A 350 24.82 -14.99 -25.26
CA ASP A 350 24.02 -15.08 -26.48
C ASP A 350 22.89 -16.10 -26.26
N TYR A 351 21.63 -15.67 -26.45
CA TYR A 351 20.49 -16.59 -26.62
C TYR A 351 20.17 -16.69 -28.11
N GLU A 352 20.49 -17.85 -28.68
CA GLU A 352 20.09 -18.26 -30.01
C GLU A 352 18.58 -18.57 -30.06
N ASP A 353 18.00 -18.18 -31.20
CA ASP A 353 16.64 -18.42 -31.67
C ASP A 353 16.20 -19.88 -31.58
N TYR A 354 14.95 -20.08 -31.16
CA TYR A 354 14.15 -21.23 -31.60
C TYR A 354 12.73 -20.76 -31.93
N ASP A 355 12.52 -20.53 -33.23
CA ASP A 355 11.24 -20.77 -33.89
C ASP A 355 10.98 -22.29 -33.92
N ASP A 356 9.82 -22.76 -33.43
CA ASP A 356 8.96 -23.75 -34.12
C ASP A 356 7.65 -24.04 -33.34
N TRP A 357 6.51 -23.90 -34.06
CA TRP A 357 5.09 -24.29 -33.80
C TRP A 357 4.15 -23.38 -33.01
#